data_AF-A0A2R6G2B8-F1
#
_entry.id   AF-A0A2R6G2B8-F1
#
_cell.length_a   1.000
_cell.length_b   1.000
_cell.length_c   1.000
_cell.angle_alpha   90.00
_cell.angle_beta   90.00
_cell.angle_gamma   90.00
#
_symmetry.space_group_name_H-M   'P 1'
#
loop_
_entity.id
_entity.type
_entity.pdbx_description
1 polymer ?
#
loop_
_entity_poly.entity_id
_entity_poly.type
_entity_poly.pdbx_seq_one_letter_code
_entity_poly.pdbx_strand_id
1 'polypeptide(L)'
;MTDHSLPSVGSVRPSRRTLLVCLVALMTVLAGCGGGTGGGGGDAGTTGTETGTSATAPGAGETTSADSGDTGDGSSSGGTGGDSTDGTTTQAATGDGNASMSAMGVNASEGQNASIRVAHMSPDASAVNVAVDGQEVLTGVSFPEVSEYLSVPAGQHRVRITEAGSSSNVLYNETATFDARPYTLVASGEVSNGTRSSTDFGVSLLADRTAPSSANASIRLTHVAPDAGPVDVTINGSGRVLFDNVTFSNASRYAEVPGGNYTLDIRRATGNNSGPIVENFDLEVSNGTAYTVFTAGYLTPSRAPVSVSLEPITATDGLAATIRFAHVSPDVGPVSVSVNGQLADRTLPYSATTEYFEVPAGNRTVTITAPNASEPLYREAVALNASTNYTVVAAGETADNGRSFDPVVLNDDTDREKPTTSTANARLLHAAPDAPSVNVVAAERGVIFDGVAYGNASNYTMIPGGNYTFEAFVATADNTGDDIAAFPAEELPGGASYTLFLAGYVTPGDEPSSTDIELIVANDTEDYVDRGSLD
;
A
#
# COMPACT_ATOMS: atom_id res chain seq x y z
N MET A 1 -56.43 -50.78 4.80
CA MET A 1 -55.32 -51.64 4.35
C MET A 1 -55.38 -51.66 2.83
N THR A 2 -54.42 -51.15 2.07
CA THR A 2 -53.19 -50.35 2.35
C THR A 2 -52.97 -49.51 1.09
N ASP A 3 -52.77 -48.19 1.09
CA ASP A 3 -51.80 -47.32 1.79
C ASP A 3 -50.56 -46.98 0.93
N HIS A 4 -50.30 -45.67 0.76
CA HIS A 4 -49.18 -44.97 0.06
C HIS A 4 -48.78 -45.43 -1.39
N SER A 5 -48.17 -44.63 -2.29
CA SER A 5 -47.56 -43.27 -2.24
C SER A 5 -47.90 -42.44 -3.49
N LEU A 6 -47.67 -41.11 -3.46
CA LEU A 6 -47.60 -40.23 -4.63
C LEU A 6 -46.13 -39.86 -4.96
N PRO A 7 -45.78 -39.57 -6.23
CA PRO A 7 -44.42 -39.15 -6.61
C PRO A 7 -44.14 -37.68 -6.31
N SER A 8 -42.85 -37.35 -6.17
CA SER A 8 -42.36 -36.00 -5.87
C SER A 8 -42.52 -35.02 -7.04
N VAL A 9 -42.82 -33.75 -6.73
CA VAL A 9 -42.78 -32.63 -7.67
C VAL A 9 -41.64 -31.70 -7.27
N GLY A 10 -40.65 -31.53 -8.14
CA GLY A 10 -39.54 -30.59 -7.92
C GLY A 10 -40.03 -29.14 -7.93
N SER A 11 -39.82 -28.41 -6.84
CA SER A 11 -40.14 -26.98 -6.75
C SER A 11 -38.88 -26.12 -6.82
N VAL A 12 -38.67 -25.47 -7.97
CA VAL A 12 -37.69 -24.38 -8.08
C VAL A 12 -38.18 -23.22 -7.22
N ARG A 13 -37.33 -22.71 -6.32
CA ARG A 13 -37.60 -21.50 -5.54
C ARG A 13 -36.77 -20.33 -6.08
N PRO A 14 -37.35 -19.11 -6.19
CA PRO A 14 -36.61 -17.93 -6.63
C PRO A 14 -35.71 -17.38 -5.51
N SER A 15 -34.64 -16.69 -5.91
CA SER A 15 -33.84 -15.88 -4.99
C SER A 15 -34.69 -14.75 -4.39
N ARG A 16 -34.45 -14.43 -3.11
CA ARG A 16 -35.09 -13.32 -2.41
C ARG A 16 -34.07 -12.43 -1.72
N ARG A 17 -33.95 -11.19 -2.21
CA ARG A 17 -33.50 -10.06 -1.39
C ARG A 17 -34.54 -9.80 -0.29
N THR A 18 -34.09 -9.55 0.93
CA THR A 18 -34.87 -9.01 2.07
C THR A 18 -33.81 -8.43 3.02
N LEU A 19 -33.56 -7.12 3.04
CA LEU A 19 -34.41 -6.03 3.52
C LEU A 19 -34.82 -6.23 4.99
N LEU A 20 -33.92 -5.86 5.90
CA LEU A 20 -34.20 -5.84 7.34
C LEU A 20 -34.52 -4.41 7.80
N VAL A 21 -35.70 -4.23 8.40
CA VAL A 21 -36.10 -3.02 9.10
C VAL A 21 -36.34 -3.39 10.56
N CYS A 22 -35.54 -2.84 11.48
CA CYS A 22 -35.72 -3.08 12.91
C CYS A 22 -36.58 -1.97 13.55
N LEU A 23 -37.67 -2.41 14.17
CA LEU A 23 -38.63 -1.57 14.88
C LEU A 23 -38.17 -1.35 16.34
N VAL A 24 -37.99 -0.11 16.76
CA VAL A 24 -37.77 0.24 18.18
C VAL A 24 -39.11 0.56 18.83
N ALA A 25 -39.45 -0.14 19.92
CA ALA A 25 -40.71 0.04 20.65
C ALA A 25 -40.50 0.72 22.01
N LEU A 26 -41.32 1.74 22.24
CA LEU A 26 -41.36 2.64 23.40
C LEU A 26 -41.49 1.94 24.77
N MET A 27 -40.81 2.47 25.79
CA MET A 27 -41.18 2.32 27.20
C MET A 27 -40.93 3.62 27.98
N THR A 28 -41.97 4.17 28.62
CA THR A 28 -41.92 5.41 29.41
C THR A 28 -42.82 5.30 30.64
N VAL A 29 -42.31 5.60 31.83
CA VAL A 29 -43.09 5.72 33.08
C VAL A 29 -42.62 6.93 33.88
N LEU A 30 -43.56 7.63 34.53
CA LEU A 30 -43.36 8.90 35.25
C LEU A 30 -43.10 8.70 36.76
N ALA A 31 -42.19 9.49 37.34
CA ALA A 31 -42.29 10.10 38.69
C ALA A 31 -41.11 11.09 38.91
N GLY A 32 -41.20 12.14 39.75
CA GLY A 32 -42.37 12.67 40.45
C GLY A 32 -42.10 13.43 41.76
N CYS A 33 -41.69 14.71 41.66
CA CYS A 33 -41.74 15.76 42.72
C CYS A 33 -40.87 15.68 44.00
N GLY A 34 -40.39 16.87 44.43
CA GLY A 34 -39.84 17.17 45.77
C GLY A 34 -38.31 16.98 45.95
N GLY A 35 -37.55 17.85 46.63
CA GLY A 35 -37.81 19.21 47.13
C GLY A 35 -37.29 19.47 48.56
N GLY A 36 -36.34 20.42 48.75
CA GLY A 36 -36.02 20.98 50.09
C GLY A 36 -34.56 21.37 50.41
N THR A 37 -34.30 22.70 50.40
CA THR A 37 -33.49 23.48 51.38
C THR A 37 -32.07 23.08 51.84
N GLY A 38 -31.11 24.02 51.66
CA GLY A 38 -29.98 24.30 52.58
C GLY A 38 -28.57 23.91 52.08
N GLY A 39 -27.51 24.70 52.29
CA GLY A 39 -27.44 26.10 52.76
C GLY A 39 -26.04 26.57 53.21
N GLY A 40 -25.60 27.76 52.76
CA GLY A 40 -24.38 28.47 53.20
C GLY A 40 -23.09 28.14 52.42
N GLY A 41 -22.13 29.08 52.25
CA GLY A 41 -22.16 30.52 52.55
C GLY A 41 -20.78 31.22 52.53
N GLY A 42 -20.74 32.49 52.12
CA GLY A 42 -19.56 33.38 52.14
C GLY A 42 -18.59 33.22 50.94
N ASP A 43 -17.80 34.24 50.54
CA ASP A 43 -17.87 35.69 50.86
C ASP A 43 -17.18 36.53 49.75
N ALA A 44 -17.07 37.85 49.93
CA ALA A 44 -16.52 38.90 49.04
C ALA A 44 -15.13 38.63 48.42
N GLY A 45 -14.70 39.30 47.33
CA GLY A 45 -15.36 40.34 46.50
C GLY A 45 -14.35 41.32 45.85
N THR A 46 -14.85 42.32 45.09
CA THR A 46 -14.12 43.47 44.46
C THR A 46 -13.02 43.13 43.41
N THR A 47 -13.06 43.55 42.13
CA THR A 47 -12.98 44.90 41.50
C THR A 47 -11.70 45.70 41.83
N GLY A 48 -10.90 46.23 40.88
CA GLY A 48 -10.89 46.13 39.42
C GLY A 48 -10.12 47.29 38.72
N THR A 49 -9.93 47.20 37.39
CA THR A 49 -9.74 48.31 36.40
C THR A 49 -8.49 49.25 36.40
N GLU A 50 -7.88 49.35 35.19
CA GLU A 50 -7.44 50.58 34.45
C GLU A 50 -5.99 51.16 34.48
N THR A 51 -5.60 51.73 33.31
CA THR A 51 -4.40 52.55 32.93
C THR A 51 -2.98 51.91 32.90
N GLY A 52 -2.05 52.27 31.99
CA GLY A 52 -2.18 53.05 30.72
C GLY A 52 -0.88 53.43 29.95
N THR A 53 -0.89 53.25 28.61
CA THR A 53 -0.43 54.16 27.50
C THR A 53 1.06 54.54 27.20
N SER A 54 1.40 54.59 25.88
CA SER A 54 2.50 55.33 25.17
C SER A 54 3.97 54.84 25.30
N ALA A 55 4.92 55.04 24.36
CA ALA A 55 5.00 55.46 22.92
C ALA A 55 6.47 55.15 22.41
N THR A 56 7.03 55.39 21.20
CA THR A 56 6.70 56.14 19.94
C THR A 56 7.53 55.57 18.74
N ALA A 57 7.44 56.14 17.52
CA ALA A 57 8.30 55.92 16.32
C ALA A 57 9.03 57.26 15.91
N PRO A 58 9.64 57.52 14.71
CA PRO A 58 9.89 56.72 13.47
C PRO A 58 11.28 56.96 12.77
N GLY A 59 11.52 56.41 11.55
CA GLY A 59 12.45 57.02 10.56
C GLY A 59 13.19 56.14 9.52
N ALA A 60 13.23 56.60 8.25
CA ALA A 60 13.88 56.05 7.02
C ALA A 60 15.43 55.88 7.05
N GLY A 61 16.16 55.34 6.05
CA GLY A 61 15.81 54.67 4.77
C GLY A 61 16.97 54.62 3.72
N GLU A 62 16.88 53.68 2.78
CA GLU A 62 17.46 53.58 1.41
C GLU A 62 18.98 53.78 1.04
N THR A 63 19.51 52.76 0.33
CA THR A 63 20.49 52.75 -0.81
C THR A 63 22.05 52.78 -0.65
N THR A 64 22.71 52.09 -1.60
CA THR A 64 24.14 52.12 -2.03
C THR A 64 25.23 51.52 -1.11
N SER A 65 26.43 51.10 -1.58
CA SER A 65 26.88 50.48 -2.86
C SER A 65 28.34 49.96 -2.75
N ALA A 66 28.61 48.77 -3.29
CA ALA A 66 29.84 48.28 -3.98
C ALA A 66 31.27 48.29 -3.36
N ASP A 67 32.04 47.27 -3.80
CA ASP A 67 33.48 47.28 -4.18
C ASP A 67 34.61 46.83 -3.18
N SER A 68 35.74 46.41 -3.77
CA SER A 68 36.96 45.74 -3.24
C SER A 68 36.78 44.26 -2.84
N GLY A 69 37.70 43.31 -3.10
CA GLY A 69 39.08 43.37 -3.66
C GLY A 69 40.17 43.33 -2.56
N ASP A 70 41.31 42.64 -2.67
CA ASP A 70 41.89 41.78 -3.73
C ASP A 70 42.97 40.81 -3.13
N THR A 71 43.65 40.02 -3.98
CA THR A 71 44.73 38.99 -3.79
C THR A 71 45.65 38.96 -2.55
N GLY A 72 46.10 37.73 -2.20
CA GLY A 72 47.36 37.36 -1.52
C GLY A 72 47.32 35.88 -1.09
N ASP A 73 48.04 34.90 -1.67
CA ASP A 73 49.51 34.71 -1.82
C ASP A 73 50.24 34.62 -0.45
N GLY A 74 51.04 33.59 -0.12
CA GLY A 74 51.43 32.37 -0.85
C GLY A 74 52.52 31.57 -0.10
N SER A 75 53.01 30.46 -0.68
CA SER A 75 54.12 29.59 -0.20
C SER A 75 53.93 28.81 1.13
N SER A 76 54.76 27.80 1.49
CA SER A 76 55.13 26.53 0.81
C SER A 76 56.23 25.78 1.59
N SER A 77 56.09 24.46 1.83
CA SER A 77 57.20 23.52 2.09
C SER A 77 56.68 22.06 2.15
N GLY A 78 57.41 21.01 1.71
CA GLY A 78 58.63 21.02 0.90
C GLY A 78 59.41 19.68 0.90
N GLY A 79 59.30 18.87 -0.17
CA GLY A 79 60.10 17.65 -0.44
C GLY A 79 59.70 16.38 0.35
N THR A 80 60.16 15.16 0.06
CA THR A 80 60.94 14.51 -1.05
C THR A 80 60.96 12.99 -0.76
N GLY A 81 61.09 12.01 -1.68
CA GLY A 81 61.21 11.97 -3.14
C GLY A 81 61.79 10.60 -3.62
N GLY A 82 61.57 10.19 -4.89
CA GLY A 82 62.10 8.94 -5.51
C GLY A 82 61.25 7.67 -5.30
N ASP A 83 61.34 6.60 -6.13
CA ASP A 83 62.08 6.40 -7.41
C ASP A 83 61.40 5.33 -8.31
N SER A 84 61.95 5.11 -9.52
CA SER A 84 61.34 4.65 -10.79
C SER A 84 61.26 3.12 -11.09
N THR A 85 60.83 2.79 -12.33
CA THR A 85 60.84 1.48 -13.07
C THR A 85 59.77 0.45 -12.67
N ASP A 86 59.23 -0.44 -13.52
CA ASP A 86 59.23 -0.67 -15.00
C ASP A 86 57.82 -1.26 -15.33
N GLY A 87 57.18 -1.24 -16.50
CA GLY A 87 57.66 -1.31 -17.88
C GLY A 87 57.32 -2.67 -18.52
N THR A 88 56.17 -2.81 -19.20
CA THR A 88 55.89 -3.87 -20.20
C THR A 88 54.70 -3.48 -21.08
N THR A 89 54.81 -3.70 -22.40
CA THR A 89 53.72 -3.54 -23.38
C THR A 89 53.61 -4.78 -24.26
N THR A 90 52.40 -5.10 -24.71
CA THR A 90 52.16 -6.11 -25.76
C THR A 90 51.17 -5.56 -26.78
N GLN A 91 51.54 -5.55 -28.05
CA GLN A 91 50.71 -5.04 -29.15
C GLN A 91 50.79 -5.99 -30.36
N ALA A 92 49.66 -6.59 -30.73
CA ALA A 92 49.39 -7.28 -32.00
C ALA A 92 47.87 -7.57 -32.08
N ALA A 93 47.18 -7.51 -33.22
CA ALA A 93 47.61 -7.15 -34.58
C ALA A 93 46.49 -6.38 -35.31
N THR A 94 46.85 -5.70 -36.41
CA THR A 94 45.93 -5.01 -37.32
C THR A 94 45.19 -5.98 -38.24
N GLY A 95 43.91 -5.70 -38.52
CA GLY A 95 43.15 -6.35 -39.59
C GLY A 95 42.08 -5.42 -40.12
N ASP A 96 42.25 -4.92 -41.34
CA ASP A 96 41.32 -3.96 -41.96
C ASP A 96 40.00 -4.62 -42.37
N GLY A 97 38.87 -4.04 -41.94
CA GLY A 97 37.53 -4.53 -42.23
C GLY A 97 36.51 -3.39 -42.25
N ASN A 98 36.32 -2.77 -43.43
CA ASN A 98 35.34 -1.70 -43.61
C ASN A 98 33.90 -2.26 -43.53
N ALA A 99 33.25 -2.06 -42.39
CA ALA A 99 31.83 -2.34 -42.19
C ALA A 99 31.11 -1.08 -41.67
N SER A 100 30.58 -0.26 -42.59
CA SER A 100 29.70 0.87 -42.27
C SER A 100 28.36 0.37 -41.68
N MET A 101 28.30 0.20 -40.37
CA MET A 101 27.05 -0.08 -39.65
C MET A 101 26.42 1.20 -39.11
N SER A 102 25.13 1.39 -39.40
CA SER A 102 24.35 2.53 -38.93
C SER A 102 24.28 2.56 -37.40
N ALA A 103 24.28 3.77 -36.83
CA ALA A 103 23.95 3.93 -35.42
C ALA A 103 22.48 3.51 -35.18
N MET A 104 22.29 2.41 -34.45
CA MET A 104 21.03 2.03 -33.82
C MET A 104 21.28 2.02 -32.32
N GLY A 105 20.92 3.12 -31.65
CA GLY A 105 21.09 3.25 -30.21
C GLY A 105 20.06 2.38 -29.47
N VAL A 106 20.52 1.30 -28.85
CA VAL A 106 19.74 0.47 -27.93
C VAL A 106 20.39 0.44 -26.55
N ASN A 107 20.37 1.59 -25.87
CA ASN A 107 20.51 1.61 -24.42
C ASN A 107 19.16 1.23 -23.79
N ALA A 108 18.73 -0.01 -24.00
CA ALA A 108 17.85 -0.67 -23.05
C ALA A 108 18.69 -0.93 -21.80
N SER A 109 18.25 -0.46 -20.63
CA SER A 109 18.94 -0.75 -19.37
C SER A 109 18.64 -2.20 -18.98
N GLU A 110 19.60 -3.09 -19.22
CA GLU A 110 19.46 -4.52 -18.90
C GLU A 110 19.08 -4.71 -17.42
N GLY A 111 18.00 -5.46 -17.17
CA GLY A 111 17.63 -5.93 -15.83
C GLY A 111 16.65 -5.07 -15.02
N GLN A 112 16.03 -4.03 -15.59
CA GLN A 112 14.94 -3.29 -14.93
C GLN A 112 13.62 -3.34 -15.69
N ASN A 113 12.52 -3.48 -14.96
CA ASN A 113 11.16 -3.49 -15.50
C ASN A 113 10.40 -2.22 -15.11
N ALA A 114 9.53 -1.77 -16.01
CA ALA A 114 8.42 -0.90 -15.68
C ALA A 114 7.18 -1.71 -15.24
N SER A 115 6.19 -1.00 -14.71
CA SER A 115 4.84 -1.52 -14.54
C SER A 115 3.88 -0.62 -15.30
N ILE A 116 2.92 -1.19 -16.03
CA ILE A 116 1.93 -0.42 -16.77
C ILE A 116 0.54 -0.95 -16.50
N ARG A 117 -0.45 -0.06 -16.47
CA ARG A 117 -1.87 -0.41 -16.49
C ARG A 117 -2.63 0.46 -17.49
N VAL A 118 -3.85 0.08 -17.84
CA VAL A 118 -4.70 0.82 -18.78
C VAL A 118 -5.97 1.27 -18.10
N ALA A 119 -6.25 2.57 -18.17
CA ALA A 119 -7.51 3.17 -17.79
C ALA A 119 -8.32 3.43 -19.07
N HIS A 120 -9.41 2.68 -19.28
CA HIS A 120 -10.31 2.87 -20.41
C HIS A 120 -11.38 3.89 -20.04
N MET A 121 -11.13 5.14 -20.43
CA MET A 121 -11.94 6.32 -20.15
C MET A 121 -12.56 6.90 -21.43
N SER A 122 -12.58 6.15 -22.54
CA SER A 122 -13.31 6.51 -23.76
C SER A 122 -14.77 6.07 -23.63
N PRO A 123 -15.74 6.99 -23.57
CA PRO A 123 -17.12 6.61 -23.23
C PRO A 123 -17.93 6.02 -24.38
N ASP A 124 -17.51 6.16 -25.65
CA ASP A 124 -18.20 5.61 -26.83
C ASP A 124 -17.46 4.47 -27.54
N ALA A 125 -16.21 4.18 -27.16
CA ALA A 125 -15.50 2.99 -27.61
C ALA A 125 -16.14 1.71 -27.05
N SER A 126 -16.09 0.62 -27.82
CA SER A 126 -16.27 -0.70 -27.23
C SER A 126 -15.07 -1.09 -26.34
N ALA A 127 -15.22 -2.14 -25.54
CA ALA A 127 -14.14 -2.68 -24.73
C ALA A 127 -12.91 -3.01 -25.60
N VAL A 128 -11.69 -2.84 -25.09
CA VAL A 128 -10.45 -2.91 -25.89
C VAL A 128 -9.53 -4.06 -25.49
N ASN A 129 -8.80 -4.55 -26.48
CA ASN A 129 -7.59 -5.34 -26.29
C ASN A 129 -6.37 -4.42 -26.40
N VAL A 130 -5.34 -4.69 -25.59
CA VAL A 130 -4.09 -3.92 -25.55
C VAL A 130 -2.92 -4.86 -25.80
N ALA A 131 -2.03 -4.47 -26.71
CA ALA A 131 -0.83 -5.20 -27.05
C ALA A 131 0.43 -4.34 -26.89
N VAL A 132 1.49 -4.96 -26.38
CA VAL A 132 2.83 -4.37 -26.21
C VAL A 132 3.79 -5.17 -27.07
N ASP A 133 4.49 -4.50 -27.99
CA ASP A 133 5.41 -5.09 -28.97
C ASP A 133 4.80 -6.26 -29.79
N GLY A 134 3.48 -6.21 -29.96
CA GLY A 134 2.70 -7.21 -30.69
C GLY A 134 2.24 -8.41 -29.86
N GLN A 135 2.59 -8.51 -28.57
CA GLN A 135 1.98 -9.46 -27.64
C GLN A 135 0.73 -8.84 -27.00
N GLU A 136 -0.40 -9.52 -27.06
CA GLU A 136 -1.64 -9.08 -26.39
C GLU A 136 -1.51 -9.33 -24.88
N VAL A 137 -1.62 -8.26 -24.07
CA VAL A 137 -1.39 -8.27 -22.62
C VAL A 137 -2.64 -8.02 -21.80
N LEU A 138 -3.67 -7.39 -22.38
CA LEU A 138 -4.99 -7.19 -21.79
C LEU A 138 -6.05 -7.43 -22.86
N THR A 139 -7.19 -8.01 -22.48
CA THR A 139 -8.28 -8.36 -23.40
C THR A 139 -9.63 -7.93 -22.84
N GLY A 140 -10.43 -7.21 -23.63
CA GLY A 140 -11.79 -6.84 -23.25
C GLY A 140 -11.91 -5.85 -22.09
N VAL A 141 -10.88 -5.03 -21.84
CA VAL A 141 -10.92 -3.95 -20.83
C VAL A 141 -12.06 -3.00 -21.20
N SER A 142 -13.03 -2.85 -20.32
CA SER A 142 -14.30 -2.15 -20.58
C SER A 142 -14.26 -0.68 -20.17
N PHE A 143 -15.22 0.15 -20.59
CA PHE A 143 -15.41 1.47 -19.97
C PHE A 143 -16.24 1.30 -18.68
N PRO A 144 -15.90 1.93 -17.53
CA PRO A 144 -14.76 2.82 -17.27
C PRO A 144 -13.63 2.11 -16.46
N GLU A 145 -13.17 0.96 -16.92
CA GLU A 145 -12.28 0.05 -16.19
C GLU A 145 -10.85 0.60 -16.10
N VAL A 146 -10.21 0.35 -14.95
CA VAL A 146 -8.76 0.52 -14.76
C VAL A 146 -8.18 -0.86 -14.50
N SER A 147 -7.28 -1.32 -15.37
CA SER A 147 -6.69 -2.65 -15.26
C SER A 147 -5.72 -2.74 -14.09
N GLU A 148 -5.42 -3.98 -13.71
CA GLU A 148 -4.23 -4.29 -12.92
C GLU A 148 -2.94 -3.83 -13.61
N TYR A 149 -1.89 -3.64 -12.80
CA TYR A 149 -0.54 -3.41 -13.30
C TYR A 149 0.10 -4.70 -13.80
N LEU A 150 0.57 -4.68 -15.05
CA LEU A 150 1.39 -5.73 -15.65
C LEU A 150 2.84 -5.25 -15.81
N SER A 151 3.79 -6.15 -15.62
CA SER A 151 5.21 -5.83 -15.73
C SER A 151 5.70 -5.95 -17.19
N VAL A 152 6.44 -4.95 -17.64
CA VAL A 152 7.13 -4.92 -18.94
C VAL A 152 8.59 -4.50 -18.73
N PRO A 153 9.53 -4.79 -19.63
CA PRO A 153 10.88 -4.21 -19.55
C PRO A 153 10.83 -2.67 -19.49
N ALA A 154 11.86 -2.03 -18.93
CA ALA A 154 12.05 -0.60 -19.09
C ALA A 154 12.69 -0.30 -20.47
N GLY A 155 12.20 0.73 -21.15
CA GLY A 155 12.65 1.07 -22.51
C GLY A 155 11.56 1.66 -23.41
N GLN A 156 11.77 1.55 -24.73
CA GLN A 156 10.78 1.95 -25.74
C GLN A 156 9.95 0.74 -26.17
N HIS A 157 8.63 0.89 -26.12
CA HIS A 157 7.68 -0.18 -26.41
C HIS A 157 6.58 0.33 -27.34
N ARG A 158 6.18 -0.49 -28.32
CA ARG A 158 5.06 -0.16 -29.20
C ARG A 158 3.75 -0.63 -28.57
N VAL A 159 2.93 0.33 -28.17
CA VAL A 159 1.61 0.10 -27.59
C VAL A 159 0.55 0.20 -28.68
N ARG A 160 -0.26 -0.85 -28.81
CA ARG A 160 -1.39 -0.91 -29.74
C ARG A 160 -2.68 -1.21 -28.97
N ILE A 161 -3.74 -0.47 -29.27
CA ILE A 161 -5.08 -0.67 -28.72
C ILE A 161 -6.04 -0.93 -29.89
N THR A 162 -6.88 -1.96 -29.75
CA THR A 162 -7.88 -2.39 -30.74
C THR A 162 -9.20 -2.71 -30.06
N GLU A 163 -10.32 -2.52 -30.75
CA GLU A 163 -11.62 -2.98 -30.23
C GLU A 163 -11.66 -4.50 -30.05
N ALA A 164 -12.18 -4.96 -28.91
CA ALA A 164 -12.35 -6.37 -28.61
C ALA A 164 -13.33 -7.02 -29.60
N GLY A 165 -12.94 -8.19 -30.13
CA GLY A 165 -13.67 -8.85 -31.22
C GLY A 165 -13.50 -8.22 -32.61
N SER A 166 -12.78 -7.10 -32.75
CA SER A 166 -12.49 -6.43 -34.02
C SER A 166 -11.02 -6.00 -34.10
N SER A 167 -10.10 -6.98 -34.10
CA SER A 167 -8.65 -6.73 -34.13
C SER A 167 -8.13 -5.99 -35.38
N SER A 168 -8.98 -5.83 -36.41
CA SER A 168 -8.74 -4.97 -37.57
C SER A 168 -9.04 -3.48 -37.32
N ASN A 169 -9.86 -3.13 -36.32
CA ASN A 169 -10.04 -1.75 -35.91
C ASN A 169 -8.96 -1.36 -34.89
N VAL A 170 -8.10 -0.41 -35.26
CA VAL A 170 -6.94 0.01 -34.47
C VAL A 170 -7.15 1.44 -34.02
N LEU A 171 -7.41 1.62 -32.73
CA LEU A 171 -7.72 2.92 -32.13
C LEU A 171 -6.43 3.69 -31.77
N TYR A 172 -5.38 2.97 -31.39
CA TYR A 172 -4.07 3.54 -31.07
C TYR A 172 -2.96 2.56 -31.45
N ASN A 173 -1.80 3.05 -31.91
CA ASN A 173 -0.68 2.23 -32.34
C ASN A 173 0.59 3.09 -32.41
N GLU A 174 1.17 3.43 -31.26
CA GLU A 174 2.33 4.33 -31.17
C GLU A 174 3.40 3.81 -30.21
N THR A 175 4.55 4.48 -30.17
CA THR A 175 5.67 4.11 -29.28
C THR A 175 5.63 4.92 -27.99
N ALA A 176 5.56 4.25 -26.85
CA ALA A 176 5.74 4.82 -25.53
C ALA A 176 7.17 4.56 -25.02
N THR A 177 7.60 5.31 -24.00
CA THR A 177 8.85 5.04 -23.27
C THR A 177 8.54 4.94 -21.78
N PHE A 178 9.01 3.87 -21.14
CA PHE A 178 8.80 3.61 -19.71
C PHE A 178 10.14 3.49 -18.99
N ASP A 179 10.33 4.28 -17.93
CA ASP A 179 11.38 4.03 -16.93
C ASP A 179 10.96 2.87 -16.01
N ALA A 180 11.85 2.43 -15.13
CA ALA A 180 11.55 1.46 -14.07
C ALA A 180 10.65 2.06 -12.95
N ARG A 181 9.38 2.34 -13.27
CA ARG A 181 8.33 2.88 -12.39
C ARG A 181 6.94 2.43 -12.88
N PRO A 182 5.87 2.57 -12.08
CA PRO A 182 4.51 2.37 -12.57
C PRO A 182 3.99 3.54 -13.43
N TYR A 183 3.18 3.21 -14.43
CA TYR A 183 2.48 4.15 -15.30
C TYR A 183 1.02 3.72 -15.56
N THR A 184 0.14 4.70 -15.74
CA THR A 184 -1.22 4.49 -16.24
C THR A 184 -1.35 5.07 -17.66
N LEU A 185 -1.77 4.23 -18.61
CA LEU A 185 -2.10 4.63 -19.97
C LEU A 185 -3.60 4.92 -20.05
N VAL A 186 -3.96 6.17 -20.29
CA VAL A 186 -5.36 6.64 -20.24
C VAL A 186 -5.93 6.71 -21.65
N ALA A 187 -6.56 5.61 -22.08
CA ALA A 187 -7.30 5.54 -23.33
C ALA A 187 -8.58 6.39 -23.20
N SER A 188 -8.66 7.52 -23.89
CA SER A 188 -9.71 8.53 -23.71
C SER A 188 -10.11 9.20 -25.03
N GLY A 189 -11.26 9.86 -25.05
CA GLY A 189 -11.82 10.50 -26.25
C GLY A 189 -12.88 9.67 -26.96
N GLU A 190 -13.28 10.13 -28.15
CA GLU A 190 -14.40 9.66 -28.94
C GLU A 190 -13.89 8.83 -30.13
N VAL A 191 -14.44 7.62 -30.31
CA VAL A 191 -14.17 6.75 -31.48
C VAL A 191 -15.15 7.04 -32.61
N SER A 192 -16.35 7.53 -32.31
CA SER A 192 -17.26 8.05 -33.32
C SER A 192 -16.70 9.35 -33.93
N ASN A 193 -16.73 9.45 -35.27
CA ASN A 193 -16.22 10.61 -36.01
C ASN A 193 -17.07 11.86 -35.75
N GLY A 194 -16.78 12.56 -34.66
CA GLY A 194 -17.33 13.87 -34.32
C GLY A 194 -16.79 14.98 -35.22
N THR A 195 -17.22 16.22 -34.96
CA THR A 195 -16.69 17.42 -35.63
C THR A 195 -15.55 18.10 -34.86
N ARG A 196 -14.96 17.40 -33.87
CA ARG A 196 -13.98 17.94 -32.93
C ARG A 196 -12.74 17.04 -32.83
N SER A 197 -11.77 17.21 -33.74
CA SER A 197 -10.49 16.47 -33.64
C SER A 197 -9.59 16.82 -32.44
N SER A 198 -10.11 17.59 -31.49
CA SER A 198 -9.55 17.77 -30.14
C SER A 198 -10.04 16.73 -29.13
N THR A 199 -11.06 15.93 -29.48
CA THR A 199 -11.65 14.88 -28.63
C THR A 199 -11.59 13.48 -29.27
N ASP A 200 -10.99 13.32 -30.45
CA ASP A 200 -10.72 12.02 -31.08
C ASP A 200 -9.96 11.07 -30.11
N PHE A 201 -10.21 9.75 -30.20
CA PHE A 201 -9.58 8.75 -29.35
C PHE A 201 -8.05 8.84 -29.33
N GLY A 202 -7.47 8.83 -28.13
CA GLY A 202 -6.02 8.82 -27.91
C GLY A 202 -5.64 8.23 -26.56
N VAL A 203 -4.32 8.14 -26.32
CA VAL A 203 -3.75 7.66 -25.05
C VAL A 203 -2.80 8.71 -24.49
N SER A 204 -3.08 9.18 -23.27
CA SER A 204 -2.11 9.95 -22.48
C SER A 204 -1.39 9.04 -21.48
N LEU A 205 -0.11 9.34 -21.20
CA LEU A 205 0.74 8.54 -20.33
C LEU A 205 0.96 9.26 -19.01
N LEU A 206 0.48 8.68 -17.91
CA LEU A 206 0.68 9.16 -16.56
C LEU A 206 1.78 8.35 -15.88
N ALA A 207 2.76 9.02 -15.28
CA ALA A 207 3.70 8.40 -14.35
C ALA A 207 3.09 8.39 -12.94
N ASP A 208 3.09 7.24 -12.27
CA ASP A 208 2.27 7.03 -11.07
C ASP A 208 3.11 7.15 -9.79
N ARG A 209 2.49 7.65 -8.72
CA ARG A 209 3.17 7.95 -7.45
C ARG A 209 3.04 6.77 -6.47
N THR A 210 4.10 6.00 -6.29
CA THR A 210 4.15 4.88 -5.34
C THR A 210 4.28 5.31 -3.88
N ALA A 211 5.06 6.36 -3.59
CA ALA A 211 5.40 6.77 -2.24
C ALA A 211 5.15 8.28 -2.01
N PRO A 212 3.90 8.71 -1.78
CA PRO A 212 3.60 10.00 -1.16
C PRO A 212 3.97 9.97 0.34
N SER A 213 3.89 11.12 1.03
CA SER A 213 4.24 11.19 2.45
C SER A 213 3.21 10.45 3.32
N SER A 214 3.65 9.76 4.38
CA SER A 214 2.74 9.06 5.32
C SER A 214 1.90 10.01 6.22
N ALA A 215 1.92 11.32 5.93
CA ALA A 215 1.16 12.35 6.63
C ALA A 215 -0.01 12.94 5.82
N ASN A 216 -0.05 12.70 4.49
CA ASN A 216 -1.07 13.21 3.58
C ASN A 216 -1.43 12.16 2.51
N ALA A 217 -2.65 12.21 1.97
CA ALA A 217 -2.97 11.63 0.68
C ALA A 217 -2.43 12.51 -0.47
N SER A 218 -2.16 11.90 -1.63
CA SER A 218 -1.80 12.61 -2.87
C SER A 218 -2.84 12.38 -3.97
N ILE A 219 -3.61 13.40 -4.33
CA ILE A 219 -4.68 13.30 -5.33
C ILE A 219 -4.28 14.04 -6.60
N ARG A 220 -4.51 13.48 -7.79
CA ARG A 220 -4.55 14.22 -9.07
C ARG A 220 -5.88 13.99 -9.79
N LEU A 221 -6.26 14.94 -10.65
CA LEU A 221 -7.40 14.85 -11.54
C LEU A 221 -6.93 14.61 -12.97
N THR A 222 -7.55 13.67 -13.69
CA THR A 222 -7.35 13.46 -15.13
C THR A 222 -8.68 13.76 -15.83
N HIS A 223 -8.73 14.85 -16.60
CA HIS A 223 -10.00 15.31 -17.18
C HIS A 223 -10.22 14.70 -18.58
N VAL A 224 -11.18 13.77 -18.69
CA VAL A 224 -11.39 12.92 -19.87
C VAL A 224 -12.83 12.93 -20.40
N ALA A 225 -13.61 13.96 -20.03
CA ALA A 225 -14.99 14.16 -20.48
C ALA A 225 -15.03 15.01 -21.77
N PRO A 226 -15.45 14.48 -22.94
CA PRO A 226 -15.31 15.18 -24.23
C PRO A 226 -16.07 16.51 -24.35
N ASP A 227 -17.22 16.66 -23.69
CA ASP A 227 -18.13 17.80 -23.87
C ASP A 227 -18.20 18.78 -22.69
N ALA A 228 -17.45 18.53 -21.60
CA ALA A 228 -17.47 19.37 -20.40
C ALA A 228 -16.78 20.73 -20.60
N GLY A 229 -15.71 20.76 -21.41
CA GLY A 229 -14.73 21.86 -21.43
C GLY A 229 -13.82 21.82 -20.19
N PRO A 230 -12.83 22.72 -20.08
CA PRO A 230 -11.90 22.71 -18.94
C PRO A 230 -12.63 22.85 -17.60
N VAL A 231 -12.09 22.22 -16.55
CA VAL A 231 -12.73 22.17 -15.22
C VAL A 231 -11.82 22.68 -14.11
N ASP A 232 -12.44 23.33 -13.12
CA ASP A 232 -11.84 23.60 -11.81
C ASP A 232 -12.40 22.59 -10.80
N VAL A 233 -11.63 22.21 -9.77
CA VAL A 233 -12.09 21.32 -8.69
C VAL A 233 -11.82 21.94 -7.33
N THR A 234 -12.85 22.04 -6.50
CA THR A 234 -12.79 22.64 -5.16
C THR A 234 -13.34 21.69 -4.10
N ILE A 235 -12.73 21.66 -2.91
CA ILE A 235 -13.31 20.99 -1.74
C ILE A 235 -14.57 21.75 -1.30
N ASN A 236 -15.71 21.07 -1.26
CA ASN A 236 -17.00 21.63 -0.85
C ASN A 236 -16.93 22.20 0.59
N GLY A 237 -17.78 23.15 0.92
CA GLY A 237 -17.81 23.86 2.21
C GLY A 237 -16.64 24.83 2.44
N SER A 238 -15.41 24.44 2.10
CA SER A 238 -14.20 25.26 2.24
C SER A 238 -13.94 26.18 1.04
N GLY A 239 -14.33 25.76 -0.17
CA GLY A 239 -13.98 26.45 -1.41
C GLY A 239 -12.51 26.37 -1.80
N ARG A 240 -11.67 25.56 -1.11
CA ARG A 240 -10.26 25.39 -1.46
C ARG A 240 -10.14 24.71 -2.81
N VAL A 241 -9.55 25.41 -3.78
CA VAL A 241 -9.14 24.86 -5.08
C VAL A 241 -8.08 23.78 -4.86
N LEU A 242 -8.32 22.59 -5.42
CA LEU A 242 -7.31 21.54 -5.59
C LEU A 242 -6.65 21.65 -6.96
N PHE A 243 -7.47 21.79 -8.00
CA PHE A 243 -7.05 21.80 -9.40
C PHE A 243 -7.78 22.94 -10.13
N ASP A 244 -7.05 23.67 -10.97
CA ASP A 244 -7.47 24.89 -11.67
C ASP A 244 -7.33 24.63 -13.18
N ASN A 245 -8.38 24.88 -13.96
CA ASN A 245 -8.40 24.82 -15.42
C ASN A 245 -7.76 23.52 -16.01
N VAL A 246 -8.16 22.35 -15.50
CA VAL A 246 -7.71 21.06 -16.05
C VAL A 246 -8.41 20.83 -17.40
N THR A 247 -7.63 20.69 -18.47
CA THR A 247 -8.11 20.55 -19.85
C THR A 247 -8.30 19.09 -20.27
N PHE A 248 -9.07 18.86 -21.34
CA PHE A 248 -9.36 17.51 -21.84
C PHE A 248 -8.08 16.71 -22.16
N SER A 249 -8.11 15.41 -21.87
CA SER A 249 -7.02 14.41 -21.94
C SER A 249 -5.75 14.75 -21.14
N ASN A 250 -5.78 15.80 -20.31
CA ASN A 250 -4.66 16.20 -19.45
C ASN A 250 -4.92 15.83 -17.99
N ALA A 251 -3.84 15.58 -17.26
CA ALA A 251 -3.85 15.41 -15.81
C ALA A 251 -3.29 16.65 -15.11
N SER A 252 -3.82 16.94 -13.92
CA SER A 252 -3.22 17.90 -13.00
C SER A 252 -1.91 17.34 -12.43
N ARG A 253 -1.08 18.22 -11.86
CA ARG A 253 -0.13 17.78 -10.83
C ARG A 253 -0.92 17.22 -9.64
N TYR A 254 -0.31 16.30 -8.88
CA TYR A 254 -0.84 15.91 -7.58
C TYR A 254 -0.91 17.12 -6.63
N ALA A 255 -1.99 17.22 -5.87
CA ALA A 255 -2.13 18.05 -4.68
C ALA A 255 -2.13 17.16 -3.44
N GLU A 256 -1.61 17.65 -2.32
CA GLU A 256 -1.69 16.96 -1.03
C GLU A 256 -2.89 17.45 -0.20
N VAL A 257 -3.49 16.52 0.53
CA VAL A 257 -4.55 16.72 1.52
C VAL A 257 -4.33 15.75 2.70
N PRO A 258 -4.74 16.08 3.93
CA PRO A 258 -4.84 15.09 5.01
C PRO A 258 -5.79 13.96 4.62
N GLY A 259 -5.55 12.73 5.09
CA GLY A 259 -6.49 11.63 4.94
C GLY A 259 -7.87 11.91 5.58
N GLY A 260 -8.91 11.32 5.02
CA GLY A 260 -10.32 11.50 5.40
C GLY A 260 -11.25 11.67 4.20
N ASN A 261 -12.49 12.05 4.49
CA ASN A 261 -13.57 12.15 3.52
C ASN A 261 -13.76 13.59 2.98
N TYR A 262 -13.88 13.71 1.65
CA TYR A 262 -14.05 14.97 0.93
C TYR A 262 -15.16 14.91 -0.11
N THR A 263 -16.19 15.76 0.02
CA THR A 263 -17.03 16.10 -1.13
C THR A 263 -16.29 17.11 -2.01
N LEU A 264 -16.07 16.79 -3.28
CA LEU A 264 -15.38 17.62 -4.26
C LEU A 264 -16.35 18.14 -5.32
N ASP A 265 -16.40 19.45 -5.50
CA ASP A 265 -17.16 20.09 -6.59
C ASP A 265 -16.33 20.13 -7.86
N ILE A 266 -16.83 19.58 -8.96
CA ILE A 266 -16.32 19.81 -10.31
C ILE A 266 -17.07 21.01 -10.89
N ARG A 267 -16.34 22.01 -11.39
CA ARG A 267 -16.87 23.30 -11.88
C ARG A 267 -16.42 23.55 -13.31
N ARG A 268 -17.22 24.29 -14.09
CA ARG A 268 -16.71 24.84 -15.36
C ARG A 268 -15.58 25.83 -15.09
N ALA A 269 -14.46 25.72 -15.81
CA ALA A 269 -13.29 26.54 -15.53
C ALA A 269 -13.56 28.04 -15.63
N THR A 270 -13.03 28.79 -14.67
CA THR A 270 -13.11 30.25 -14.60
C THR A 270 -11.83 30.82 -14.00
N GLY A 271 -11.37 31.98 -14.48
CA GLY A 271 -10.13 32.63 -13.99
C GLY A 271 -10.14 33.11 -12.53
N ASN A 272 -11.16 32.71 -11.75
CA ASN A 272 -11.29 32.92 -10.32
C ASN A 272 -11.85 31.68 -9.58
N ASN A 273 -11.84 30.50 -10.23
CA ASN A 273 -12.30 29.21 -9.70
C ASN A 273 -13.74 29.20 -9.10
N SER A 274 -14.62 30.09 -9.56
CA SER A 274 -15.99 30.24 -9.04
C SER A 274 -17.08 29.89 -10.07
N GLY A 275 -16.75 29.04 -11.04
CA GLY A 275 -17.70 28.56 -12.04
C GLY A 275 -18.87 27.78 -11.42
N PRO A 276 -19.97 27.63 -12.17
CA PRO A 276 -21.07 26.77 -11.75
C PRO A 276 -20.58 25.34 -11.60
N ILE A 277 -20.98 24.70 -10.50
CA ILE A 277 -20.81 23.27 -10.28
C ILE A 277 -21.52 22.53 -11.43
N VAL A 278 -20.83 21.54 -11.99
CA VAL A 278 -21.34 20.67 -13.06
C VAL A 278 -21.57 19.25 -12.57
N GLU A 279 -20.74 18.80 -11.64
CA GLU A 279 -20.94 17.56 -10.89
C GLU A 279 -20.26 17.67 -9.52
N ASN A 280 -20.61 16.79 -8.59
CA ASN A 280 -19.97 16.64 -7.29
C ASN A 280 -19.79 15.15 -6.96
N PHE A 281 -18.76 14.81 -6.21
CA PHE A 281 -18.51 13.44 -5.78
C PHE A 281 -17.89 13.40 -4.38
N ASP A 282 -18.21 12.37 -3.62
CA ASP A 282 -17.54 12.06 -2.38
C ASP A 282 -16.30 11.20 -2.66
N LEU A 283 -15.22 11.49 -1.94
CA LEU A 283 -13.91 10.89 -2.09
C LEU A 283 -13.29 10.64 -0.71
N GLU A 284 -13.16 9.37 -0.34
CA GLU A 284 -12.37 8.89 0.79
C GLU A 284 -10.91 8.74 0.35
N VAL A 285 -9.95 9.23 1.15
CA VAL A 285 -8.51 9.09 0.87
C VAL A 285 -7.68 8.87 2.12
N SER A 286 -6.60 8.11 1.97
CA SER A 286 -5.74 7.70 3.07
C SER A 286 -4.32 8.29 3.01
N ASN A 287 -3.73 8.47 4.19
CA ASN A 287 -2.38 9.00 4.33
C ASN A 287 -1.34 8.05 3.75
N GLY A 288 -0.40 8.59 2.97
CA GLY A 288 0.57 7.78 2.24
C GLY A 288 -0.01 7.01 1.06
N THR A 289 -1.28 7.20 0.69
CA THR A 289 -1.86 6.67 -0.55
C THR A 289 -1.97 7.76 -1.61
N ALA A 290 -1.73 7.40 -2.86
CA ALA A 290 -1.86 8.29 -4.01
C ALA A 290 -3.05 7.84 -4.87
N TYR A 291 -3.75 8.79 -5.48
CA TYR A 291 -4.99 8.55 -6.20
C TYR A 291 -5.04 9.37 -7.50
N THR A 292 -5.49 8.73 -8.58
CA THR A 292 -5.97 9.40 -9.79
C THR A 292 -7.50 9.38 -9.80
N VAL A 293 -8.12 10.56 -9.95
CA VAL A 293 -9.55 10.67 -10.24
C VAL A 293 -9.72 11.03 -11.72
N PHE A 294 -10.32 10.13 -12.49
CA PHE A 294 -10.70 10.35 -13.89
C PHE A 294 -12.12 10.93 -13.93
N THR A 295 -12.33 12.09 -14.54
CA THR A 295 -13.70 12.56 -14.80
C THR A 295 -14.10 12.12 -16.20
N ALA A 296 -14.81 11.00 -16.31
CA ALA A 296 -15.09 10.29 -17.56
C ALA A 296 -16.57 10.32 -17.92
N GLY A 297 -16.93 10.05 -19.18
CA GLY A 297 -18.31 10.18 -19.67
C GLY A 297 -18.67 11.60 -20.13
N TYR A 298 -19.98 11.87 -20.31
CA TYR A 298 -20.46 13.12 -20.91
C TYR A 298 -21.27 13.99 -19.92
N LEU A 299 -21.00 15.29 -19.92
CA LEU A 299 -21.77 16.29 -19.18
C LEU A 299 -23.17 16.54 -19.80
N THR A 300 -23.36 16.25 -21.09
CA THR A 300 -24.66 16.33 -21.77
C THR A 300 -24.99 15.05 -22.56
N PRO A 301 -25.24 13.90 -21.90
CA PRO A 301 -25.40 12.59 -22.57
C PRO A 301 -26.52 12.54 -23.62
N SER A 302 -27.56 13.37 -23.48
CA SER A 302 -28.65 13.52 -24.46
C SER A 302 -28.24 14.20 -25.78
N ARG A 303 -26.96 14.59 -25.91
CA ARG A 303 -26.33 15.19 -27.10
C ARG A 303 -25.05 14.46 -27.53
N ALA A 304 -24.66 13.42 -26.81
CA ALA A 304 -23.45 12.64 -27.03
C ALA A 304 -23.69 11.47 -28.01
N PRO A 305 -22.62 10.83 -28.53
CA PRO A 305 -22.72 9.58 -29.30
C PRO A 305 -23.44 8.45 -28.54
N VAL A 306 -23.26 8.38 -27.22
CA VAL A 306 -23.89 7.39 -26.33
C VAL A 306 -24.32 8.02 -25.01
N SER A 307 -25.35 7.45 -24.37
CA SER A 307 -25.96 7.98 -23.15
C SER A 307 -25.19 7.65 -21.85
N VAL A 308 -23.91 8.00 -21.80
CA VAL A 308 -23.03 7.82 -20.62
C VAL A 308 -22.87 9.15 -19.88
N SER A 309 -23.33 9.21 -18.62
CA SER A 309 -23.16 10.39 -17.75
C SER A 309 -21.71 10.66 -17.38
N LEU A 310 -21.40 11.91 -17.04
CA LEU A 310 -20.16 12.28 -16.37
C LEU A 310 -20.10 11.60 -15.00
N GLU A 311 -19.04 10.84 -14.75
CA GLU A 311 -18.80 10.14 -13.49
C GLU A 311 -17.31 10.23 -13.09
N PRO A 312 -17.00 10.62 -11.84
CA PRO A 312 -15.64 10.58 -11.31
C PRO A 312 -15.25 9.16 -10.89
N ILE A 313 -14.25 8.60 -11.57
CA ILE A 313 -13.73 7.25 -11.33
C ILE A 313 -12.39 7.37 -10.60
N THR A 314 -12.30 6.84 -9.39
CA THR A 314 -11.08 6.90 -8.56
C THR A 314 -10.28 5.60 -8.68
N ALA A 315 -8.97 5.70 -8.85
CA ALA A 315 -8.05 4.58 -8.77
C ALA A 315 -6.84 4.95 -7.90
N THR A 316 -6.45 4.04 -6.99
CA THR A 316 -5.19 4.10 -6.26
C THR A 316 -4.01 4.01 -7.24
N ASP A 317 -2.99 4.83 -7.06
CA ASP A 317 -1.79 4.89 -7.90
C ASP A 317 -0.62 4.10 -7.29
N GLY A 318 0.13 3.43 -8.16
CA GLY A 318 1.28 2.62 -7.76
C GLY A 318 0.91 1.17 -7.46
N LEU A 319 1.93 0.34 -7.32
CA LEU A 319 1.78 -1.09 -7.06
C LEU A 319 1.37 -1.35 -5.61
N ALA A 320 0.56 -2.37 -5.40
CA ALA A 320 0.23 -2.89 -4.08
C ALA A 320 1.35 -3.79 -3.50
N ALA A 321 1.38 -3.87 -2.17
CA ALA A 321 1.96 -4.93 -1.36
C ALA A 321 0.84 -5.47 -0.44
N THR A 322 1.06 -6.55 0.30
CA THR A 322 0.14 -6.91 1.39
C THR A 322 0.86 -7.04 2.73
N ILE A 323 0.12 -6.76 3.79
CA ILE A 323 0.62 -6.76 5.16
C ILE A 323 -0.41 -7.35 6.10
N ARG A 324 0.03 -8.24 6.98
CA ARG A 324 -0.70 -8.65 8.19
C ARG A 324 0.16 -8.44 9.43
N PHE A 325 -0.46 -8.59 10.59
CA PHE A 325 0.21 -8.50 11.88
C PHE A 325 0.12 -9.83 12.64
N ALA A 326 1.11 -10.11 13.48
CA ALA A 326 1.13 -11.20 14.45
C ALA A 326 1.55 -10.66 15.82
N HIS A 327 1.02 -11.17 16.93
CA HIS A 327 1.41 -10.75 18.27
C HIS A 327 1.94 -11.93 19.10
N VAL A 328 3.23 -11.86 19.42
CA VAL A 328 3.98 -12.93 20.10
C VAL A 328 4.89 -12.42 21.23
N SER A 329 4.95 -11.10 21.45
CA SER A 329 5.51 -10.45 22.63
C SER A 329 4.77 -10.93 23.89
N PRO A 330 5.43 -11.60 24.86
CA PRO A 330 4.73 -12.36 25.91
C PRO A 330 4.35 -11.56 27.16
N ASP A 331 4.90 -10.35 27.37
CA ASP A 331 4.54 -9.44 28.47
C ASP A 331 3.54 -8.34 28.06
N VAL A 332 3.32 -8.13 26.76
CA VAL A 332 2.42 -7.11 26.22
C VAL A 332 0.98 -7.62 26.12
N GLY A 333 0.03 -6.81 26.59
CA GLY A 333 -1.40 -7.04 26.41
C GLY A 333 -1.93 -6.57 25.04
N PRO A 334 -3.13 -7.03 24.61
CA PRO A 334 -3.62 -6.94 23.23
C PRO A 334 -3.39 -5.58 22.54
N VAL A 335 -2.56 -5.57 21.50
CA VAL A 335 -2.12 -4.34 20.83
C VAL A 335 -3.14 -3.83 19.79
N SER A 336 -3.05 -2.54 19.51
CA SER A 336 -3.58 -1.97 18.27
C SER A 336 -2.46 -1.86 17.24
N VAL A 337 -2.75 -2.20 15.99
CA VAL A 337 -1.80 -2.24 14.87
C VAL A 337 -2.33 -1.42 13.69
N SER A 338 -1.44 -0.65 13.06
CA SER A 338 -1.82 0.33 12.05
C SER A 338 -0.71 0.62 11.04
N VAL A 339 -1.10 1.04 9.83
CA VAL A 339 -0.21 1.39 8.71
C VAL A 339 -0.56 2.81 8.25
N ASN A 340 0.39 3.74 8.28
CA ASN A 340 0.18 5.18 8.07
C ASN A 340 -0.92 5.82 8.95
N GLY A 341 -1.34 5.15 10.03
CA GLY A 341 -2.46 5.53 10.89
C GLY A 341 -3.82 4.92 10.49
N GLN A 342 -3.93 4.22 9.36
CA GLN A 342 -5.06 3.33 9.06
C GLN A 342 -4.98 2.09 9.96
N LEU A 343 -6.10 1.69 10.54
CA LEU A 343 -6.16 0.79 11.68
C LEU A 343 -6.51 -0.63 11.26
N ALA A 344 -5.51 -1.50 11.22
CA ALA A 344 -5.65 -2.90 10.83
C ALA A 344 -6.38 -3.73 11.91
N ASP A 345 -6.00 -3.55 13.19
CA ASP A 345 -6.73 -4.11 14.34
C ASP A 345 -6.66 -3.15 15.54
N ARG A 346 -7.72 -3.14 16.35
CA ARG A 346 -7.85 -2.39 17.62
C ARG A 346 -7.33 -3.17 18.82
N THR A 347 -7.41 -4.49 18.80
CA THR A 347 -7.22 -5.35 19.98
C THR A 347 -6.66 -6.72 19.60
N LEU A 348 -5.70 -6.78 18.68
CA LEU A 348 -5.00 -8.01 18.28
C LEU A 348 -4.43 -8.66 19.56
N PRO A 349 -4.89 -9.84 19.99
CA PRO A 349 -4.40 -10.46 21.21
C PRO A 349 -3.09 -11.20 20.96
N TYR A 350 -2.35 -11.46 22.04
CA TYR A 350 -1.26 -12.44 22.03
C TYR A 350 -1.72 -13.77 21.43
N SER A 351 -0.84 -14.45 20.69
CA SER A 351 -1.08 -15.70 19.97
C SER A 351 -1.99 -15.61 18.73
N ALA A 352 -2.35 -14.39 18.28
CA ALA A 352 -3.18 -14.19 17.08
C ALA A 352 -2.45 -13.49 15.93
N THR A 353 -2.99 -13.66 14.73
CA THR A 353 -2.68 -12.88 13.53
C THR A 353 -3.90 -12.16 12.99
N THR A 354 -3.71 -11.07 12.26
CA THR A 354 -4.74 -10.51 11.36
C THR A 354 -4.77 -11.28 10.04
N GLU A 355 -5.80 -11.03 9.23
CA GLU A 355 -5.78 -11.29 7.79
C GLU A 355 -4.73 -10.39 7.08
N TYR A 356 -4.34 -10.73 5.85
CA TYR A 356 -3.55 -9.83 4.99
C TYR A 356 -4.42 -8.75 4.35
N PHE A 357 -4.11 -7.50 4.66
CA PHE A 357 -4.69 -6.33 4.02
C PHE A 357 -3.83 -5.86 2.85
N GLU A 358 -4.45 -5.27 1.83
CA GLU A 358 -3.74 -4.57 0.78
C GLU A 358 -3.30 -3.17 1.24
N VAL A 359 -2.06 -2.82 0.92
CA VAL A 359 -1.49 -1.47 1.12
C VAL A 359 -0.63 -1.11 -0.10
N PRO A 360 -0.57 0.15 -0.54
CA PRO A 360 0.34 0.49 -1.63
C PRO A 360 1.82 0.29 -1.20
N ALA A 361 2.69 -0.02 -2.13
CA ALA A 361 4.09 -0.35 -1.86
C ALA A 361 4.93 0.87 -1.42
N GLY A 362 6.21 0.63 -1.12
CA GLY A 362 7.16 1.62 -0.62
C GLY A 362 7.21 1.70 0.91
N ASN A 363 7.75 2.79 1.44
CA ASN A 363 7.94 2.96 2.88
C ASN A 363 6.60 3.32 3.55
N ARG A 364 6.18 2.51 4.52
CA ARG A 364 4.93 2.65 5.27
C ARG A 364 5.21 2.82 6.76
N THR A 365 4.60 3.82 7.39
CA THR A 365 4.75 4.04 8.83
C THR A 365 3.88 3.04 9.58
N VAL A 366 4.45 1.89 9.95
CA VAL A 366 3.80 0.92 10.82
C VAL A 366 3.82 1.46 12.25
N THR A 367 2.69 1.38 12.95
CA THR A 367 2.58 1.79 14.36
C THR A 367 1.87 0.71 15.18
N ILE A 368 2.51 0.27 16.27
CA ILE A 368 1.98 -0.73 17.21
C ILE A 368 1.87 -0.08 18.59
N THR A 369 0.67 -0.11 19.19
CA THR A 369 0.38 0.61 20.45
C THR A 369 -0.33 -0.31 21.45
N ALA A 370 0.26 -0.45 22.64
CA ALA A 370 -0.31 -1.22 23.75
C ALA A 370 -1.53 -0.52 24.40
N PRO A 371 -2.41 -1.26 25.10
CA PRO A 371 -3.59 -0.70 25.75
C PRO A 371 -3.30 0.50 26.67
N ASN A 372 -3.92 1.64 26.39
CA ASN A 372 -3.82 2.89 27.17
C ASN A 372 -2.42 3.53 27.20
N ALA A 373 -1.48 3.10 26.35
CA ALA A 373 -0.18 3.75 26.22
C ALA A 373 -0.34 5.18 25.64
N SER A 374 0.44 6.14 26.16
CA SER A 374 0.42 7.53 25.67
C SER A 374 1.26 7.75 24.41
N GLU A 375 2.18 6.83 24.15
CA GLU A 375 3.06 6.74 22.97
C GLU A 375 3.04 5.29 22.47
N PRO A 376 3.28 5.03 21.17
CA PRO A 376 3.35 3.67 20.64
C PRO A 376 4.57 2.91 21.15
N LEU A 377 4.48 1.58 21.20
CA LEU A 377 5.64 0.71 21.47
C LEU A 377 6.61 0.70 20.27
N TYR A 378 6.07 0.78 19.06
CA TYR A 378 6.83 0.83 17.82
C TYR A 378 6.18 1.79 16.83
N ARG A 379 7.00 2.62 16.17
CA ARG A 379 6.57 3.53 15.10
C ARG A 379 7.74 3.82 14.14
N GLU A 380 7.89 2.99 13.12
CA GLU A 380 8.94 3.18 12.10
C GLU A 380 8.43 2.96 10.67
N ALA A 381 9.29 3.26 9.69
CA ALA A 381 8.99 3.17 8.27
C ALA A 381 9.46 1.83 7.68
N VAL A 382 8.53 0.87 7.56
CA VAL A 382 8.78 -0.45 6.96
C VAL A 382 8.75 -0.33 5.44
N ALA A 383 9.76 -0.86 4.74
CA ALA A 383 9.85 -0.86 3.29
C ALA A 383 9.13 -2.08 2.69
N LEU A 384 7.95 -1.88 2.12
CA LEU A 384 7.16 -2.94 1.47
C LEU A 384 7.42 -2.96 -0.04
N ASN A 385 7.91 -4.07 -0.57
CA ASN A 385 8.08 -4.27 -2.00
C ASN A 385 6.74 -4.59 -2.67
N ALA A 386 6.62 -4.21 -3.94
CA ALA A 386 5.45 -4.49 -4.76
C ALA A 386 5.19 -6.00 -4.91
N SER A 387 3.92 -6.38 -5.00
CA SER A 387 3.43 -7.75 -5.22
C SER A 387 4.01 -8.78 -4.23
N THR A 388 4.38 -8.32 -3.04
CA THR A 388 5.04 -9.10 -1.98
C THR A 388 4.15 -9.09 -0.73
N ASN A 389 4.01 -10.25 -0.11
CA ASN A 389 3.27 -10.47 1.13
C ASN A 389 4.21 -10.32 2.34
N TYR A 390 3.75 -9.64 3.40
CA TYR A 390 4.53 -9.39 4.63
C TYR A 390 3.75 -9.71 5.91
N THR A 391 4.44 -10.24 6.91
CA THR A 391 3.94 -10.39 8.28
C THR A 391 4.80 -9.53 9.22
N VAL A 392 4.21 -8.52 9.88
CA VAL A 392 4.89 -7.75 10.94
C VAL A 392 4.56 -8.36 12.30
N VAL A 393 5.59 -8.83 12.99
CA VAL A 393 5.47 -9.63 14.20
C VAL A 393 5.83 -8.78 15.41
N ALA A 394 4.85 -8.41 16.23
CA ALA A 394 5.07 -7.77 17.52
C ALA A 394 5.72 -8.77 18.49
N ALA A 395 7.04 -8.66 18.64
CA ALA A 395 7.92 -9.51 19.44
C ALA A 395 8.78 -8.67 20.38
N GLY A 396 9.57 -9.32 21.24
CA GLY A 396 10.32 -8.67 22.31
C GLY A 396 9.46 -8.32 23.53
N GLU A 397 10.06 -7.63 24.50
CA GLU A 397 9.46 -7.31 25.80
C GLU A 397 9.45 -5.82 26.11
N THR A 398 8.51 -5.35 26.93
CA THR A 398 8.53 -3.99 27.48
C THR A 398 9.38 -3.83 28.74
N ALA A 399 9.92 -4.94 29.28
CA ALA A 399 10.84 -4.94 30.39
C ALA A 399 12.25 -4.44 30.01
N ASP A 400 12.91 -3.72 30.93
CA ASP A 400 14.30 -3.25 30.78
C ASP A 400 15.30 -4.36 31.17
N ASN A 401 15.24 -5.48 30.44
CA ASN A 401 16.11 -6.66 30.61
C ASN A 401 17.08 -6.88 29.42
N GLY A 402 17.06 -5.99 28.43
CA GLY A 402 17.86 -6.09 27.21
C GLY A 402 17.21 -6.88 26.07
N ARG A 403 15.96 -7.33 26.23
CA ARG A 403 15.16 -8.05 25.21
C ARG A 403 14.01 -7.18 24.68
N SER A 404 14.30 -5.90 24.45
CA SER A 404 13.30 -4.86 24.19
C SER A 404 12.37 -5.17 23.00
N PHE A 405 11.15 -4.64 23.06
CA PHE A 405 10.10 -4.77 22.04
C PHE A 405 10.59 -4.30 20.67
N ASP A 406 10.90 -5.25 19.80
CA ASP A 406 11.53 -5.04 18.49
C ASP A 406 10.77 -5.89 17.44
N PRO A 407 9.81 -5.30 16.72
CA PRO A 407 8.96 -6.05 15.79
C PRO A 407 9.68 -6.58 14.56
N VAL A 408 9.64 -7.90 14.38
CA VAL A 408 10.28 -8.58 13.25
C VAL A 408 9.40 -8.45 12.00
N VAL A 409 9.95 -7.88 10.92
CA VAL A 409 9.28 -7.80 9.62
C VAL A 409 9.67 -9.00 8.77
N LEU A 410 8.74 -9.92 8.55
CA LEU A 410 8.90 -11.07 7.68
C LEU A 410 8.40 -10.76 6.26
N ASN A 411 9.15 -11.24 5.27
CA ASN A 411 8.71 -11.33 3.88
C ASN A 411 8.29 -12.78 3.62
N ASP A 412 7.08 -12.99 3.11
CA ASP A 412 6.39 -14.29 3.13
C ASP A 412 6.45 -15.01 1.76
N ASP A 413 7.12 -14.38 0.80
CA ASP A 413 7.38 -14.90 -0.55
C ASP A 413 8.87 -15.18 -0.82
N THR A 414 9.77 -14.75 0.07
CA THR A 414 11.22 -14.91 -0.08
C THR A 414 11.66 -16.37 0.10
N ASP A 415 12.55 -16.82 -0.78
CA ASP A 415 13.17 -18.17 -0.81
C ASP A 415 12.17 -19.35 -0.75
N ARG A 416 10.92 -19.10 -1.17
CA ARG A 416 9.78 -20.01 -1.09
C ARG A 416 9.54 -20.71 -2.43
N GLU A 417 9.97 -21.96 -2.58
CA GLU A 417 9.46 -22.81 -3.67
C GLU A 417 7.95 -23.04 -3.49
N LYS A 418 7.15 -22.94 -4.57
CA LYS A 418 5.69 -23.04 -4.43
C LYS A 418 5.26 -24.45 -3.97
N PRO A 419 4.51 -24.58 -2.85
CA PRO A 419 4.09 -25.87 -2.33
C PRO A 419 3.17 -26.63 -3.32
N THR A 420 3.25 -27.95 -3.29
CA THR A 420 2.35 -28.86 -4.04
C THR A 420 1.22 -29.32 -3.14
N THR A 421 0.12 -29.87 -3.67
CA THR A 421 -0.96 -30.43 -2.83
C THR A 421 -0.53 -31.59 -1.90
N SER A 422 0.71 -32.09 -2.02
CA SER A 422 1.32 -33.07 -1.14
C SER A 422 2.45 -32.52 -0.23
N THR A 423 2.83 -31.24 -0.37
CA THR A 423 3.89 -30.61 0.41
C THR A 423 3.46 -29.27 1.01
N ALA A 424 3.87 -29.02 2.24
CA ALA A 424 3.81 -27.71 2.87
C ALA A 424 5.22 -27.11 2.88
N ASN A 425 5.33 -25.79 2.96
CA ASN A 425 6.55 -25.16 3.47
C ASN A 425 6.33 -24.75 4.92
N ALA A 426 7.35 -24.84 5.76
CA ALA A 426 7.33 -24.30 7.11
C ALA A 426 8.62 -23.52 7.37
N ARG A 427 8.53 -22.43 8.13
CA ARG A 427 9.68 -21.74 8.73
C ARG A 427 9.41 -21.47 10.21
N LEU A 428 10.46 -21.33 11.00
CA LEU A 428 10.37 -20.95 12.41
C LEU A 428 10.82 -19.50 12.60
N LEU A 429 10.03 -18.65 13.25
CA LEU A 429 10.53 -17.43 13.91
C LEU A 429 10.65 -17.71 15.40
N HIS A 430 11.85 -17.51 15.95
CA HIS A 430 12.12 -17.63 17.37
C HIS A 430 11.87 -16.29 18.09
N ALA A 431 10.78 -16.20 18.85
CA ALA A 431 10.35 -15.04 19.61
C ALA A 431 10.26 -15.28 21.14
N ALA A 432 10.49 -16.52 21.61
CA ALA A 432 10.56 -16.88 23.02
C ALA A 432 11.84 -16.27 23.64
N PRO A 433 11.74 -15.33 24.59
CA PRO A 433 12.86 -14.43 24.87
C PRO A 433 13.89 -14.97 25.87
N ASP A 434 13.53 -15.94 26.71
CA ASP A 434 14.42 -16.55 27.71
C ASP A 434 15.13 -17.82 27.22
N ALA A 435 14.74 -18.37 26.05
CA ALA A 435 15.43 -19.50 25.44
C ALA A 435 16.71 -19.07 24.69
N PRO A 436 17.77 -19.90 24.68
CA PRO A 436 18.90 -19.73 23.76
C PRO A 436 18.46 -20.02 22.31
N SER A 437 19.40 -19.98 21.34
CA SER A 437 19.13 -20.48 19.99
C SER A 437 18.58 -21.91 20.04
N VAL A 438 17.58 -22.21 19.22
CA VAL A 438 16.82 -23.46 19.25
C VAL A 438 17.03 -24.30 18.01
N ASN A 439 16.99 -25.61 18.23
CA ASN A 439 16.80 -26.61 17.19
C ASN A 439 15.41 -27.22 17.40
N VAL A 440 14.70 -27.49 16.31
CA VAL A 440 13.34 -28.04 16.34
C VAL A 440 13.25 -29.26 15.43
N VAL A 441 12.71 -30.35 15.97
CA VAL A 441 12.41 -31.59 15.24
C VAL A 441 10.91 -31.69 14.94
N ALA A 442 10.58 -32.38 13.85
CA ALA A 442 9.21 -32.78 13.53
C ALA A 442 9.10 -34.32 13.57
N ALA A 443 9.03 -34.87 14.78
CA ALA A 443 8.97 -36.30 15.07
C ALA A 443 9.94 -37.15 14.21
N GLU A 444 9.43 -38.11 13.43
CA GLU A 444 10.21 -39.09 12.63
C GLU A 444 11.13 -38.47 11.55
N ARG A 445 11.11 -37.14 11.35
CA ARG A 445 11.90 -36.44 10.33
C ARG A 445 13.29 -35.98 10.81
N GLY A 446 13.53 -35.95 12.12
CA GLY A 446 14.71 -35.29 12.70
C GLY A 446 14.59 -33.76 12.66
N VAL A 447 15.74 -33.08 12.78
CA VAL A 447 15.82 -31.61 12.86
C VAL A 447 15.38 -30.99 11.53
N ILE A 448 14.42 -30.07 11.60
CA ILE A 448 13.88 -29.33 10.44
C ILE A 448 14.24 -27.83 10.49
N PHE A 449 14.52 -27.30 11.68
CA PHE A 449 15.01 -25.95 11.91
C PHE A 449 16.23 -26.05 12.84
N ASP A 450 17.37 -25.50 12.40
CA ASP A 450 18.68 -25.67 13.04
C ASP A 450 19.31 -24.29 13.31
N GLY A 451 19.81 -24.09 14.53
CA GLY A 451 20.51 -22.89 14.97
C GLY A 451 19.67 -21.60 14.99
N VAL A 452 18.34 -21.68 15.01
CA VAL A 452 17.47 -20.49 14.94
C VAL A 452 17.66 -19.67 16.20
N ALA A 453 18.23 -18.47 16.08
CA ALA A 453 18.47 -17.57 17.20
C ALA A 453 17.25 -16.67 17.46
N TYR A 454 17.10 -16.21 18.70
CA TYR A 454 16.06 -15.26 19.09
C TYR A 454 16.05 -14.02 18.18
N GLY A 455 14.85 -13.58 17.79
CA GLY A 455 14.61 -12.49 16.83
C GLY A 455 14.73 -12.89 15.36
N ASN A 456 15.34 -14.04 15.04
CA ASN A 456 15.55 -14.48 13.66
C ASN A 456 14.50 -15.51 13.20
N ALA A 457 14.13 -15.42 11.92
CA ALA A 457 13.42 -16.48 11.22
C ALA A 457 14.38 -17.42 10.48
N SER A 458 14.00 -18.70 10.37
CA SER A 458 14.62 -19.63 9.42
C SER A 458 14.17 -19.34 8.00
N ASN A 459 14.91 -19.86 7.02
CA ASN A 459 14.39 -20.03 5.66
C ASN A 459 13.18 -21.01 5.68
N TYR A 460 12.37 -20.97 4.62
CA TYR A 460 11.34 -21.98 4.41
C TYR A 460 11.95 -23.36 4.07
N THR A 461 11.52 -24.38 4.81
CA THR A 461 11.83 -25.80 4.57
C THR A 461 10.59 -26.49 4.00
N MET A 462 10.72 -27.16 2.85
CA MET A 462 9.63 -27.95 2.28
C MET A 462 9.52 -29.32 2.98
N ILE A 463 8.32 -29.63 3.48
CA ILE A 463 7.96 -30.88 4.15
C ILE A 463 6.71 -31.50 3.50
N PRO A 464 6.43 -32.80 3.65
CA PRO A 464 5.14 -33.36 3.25
C PRO A 464 3.99 -32.72 4.05
N GLY A 465 2.80 -32.62 3.45
CA GLY A 465 1.60 -32.25 4.20
C GLY A 465 1.23 -33.34 5.21
N GLY A 466 0.86 -32.95 6.43
CA GLY A 466 0.54 -33.90 7.51
C GLY A 466 0.40 -33.26 8.89
N ASN A 467 0.12 -34.08 9.90
CA ASN A 467 0.05 -33.67 11.31
C ASN A 467 1.39 -33.96 12.00
N TYR A 468 1.90 -32.99 12.75
CA TYR A 468 3.25 -32.99 13.31
C TYR A 468 3.27 -32.61 14.80
N THR A 469 3.82 -33.50 15.63
CA THR A 469 4.32 -33.11 16.95
C THR A 469 5.71 -32.48 16.77
N PHE A 470 5.88 -31.27 17.29
CA PHE A 470 7.14 -30.55 17.29
C PHE A 470 7.78 -30.60 18.68
N GLU A 471 9.10 -30.75 18.72
CA GLU A 471 9.89 -30.73 19.96
C GLU A 471 11.07 -29.76 19.75
N ALA A 472 11.26 -28.84 20.69
CA ALA A 472 12.34 -27.85 20.69
C ALA A 472 13.37 -28.16 21.77
N PHE A 473 14.64 -27.96 21.44
CA PHE A 473 15.78 -28.20 22.33
C PHE A 473 16.91 -27.20 22.04
N VAL A 474 17.87 -27.08 22.95
CA VAL A 474 18.97 -26.11 22.84
C VAL A 474 19.88 -26.43 21.64
N ALA A 475 20.12 -25.42 20.78
CA ALA A 475 20.98 -25.56 19.61
C ALA A 475 22.41 -25.94 19.99
N THR A 476 22.89 -27.03 19.42
CA THR A 476 24.18 -27.67 19.73
C THR A 476 24.76 -28.29 18.46
N ALA A 477 26.10 -28.28 18.32
CA ALA A 477 26.77 -28.68 17.07
C ALA A 477 26.62 -30.18 16.72
N ASP A 478 26.16 -31.00 17.66
CA ASP A 478 25.86 -32.42 17.55
C ASP A 478 24.37 -32.77 17.71
N ASN A 479 23.50 -31.75 17.88
CA ASN A 479 22.05 -31.90 18.11
C ASN A 479 21.68 -32.70 19.37
N THR A 480 22.43 -32.52 20.47
CA THR A 480 22.14 -33.17 21.77
C THR A 480 22.09 -32.17 22.93
N GLY A 481 21.50 -31.00 22.70
CA GLY A 481 21.24 -30.01 23.75
C GLY A 481 20.03 -30.39 24.61
N ASP A 482 19.87 -29.71 25.74
CA ASP A 482 18.78 -29.99 26.68
C ASP A 482 17.40 -29.69 26.05
N ASP A 483 16.40 -30.52 26.39
CA ASP A 483 15.02 -30.36 25.96
C ASP A 483 14.43 -29.04 26.49
N ILE A 484 13.74 -28.27 25.64
CA ILE A 484 13.05 -27.03 26.02
C ILE A 484 11.56 -27.31 26.21
N ALA A 485 10.88 -27.81 25.16
CA ALA A 485 9.44 -28.07 25.18
C ALA A 485 9.02 -29.05 24.07
N ALA A 486 7.94 -29.79 24.33
CA ALA A 486 7.23 -30.58 23.33
C ALA A 486 5.80 -30.03 23.18
N PHE A 487 5.40 -29.75 21.95
CA PHE A 487 4.18 -29.00 21.63
C PHE A 487 3.01 -29.93 21.26
N PRO A 488 1.76 -29.42 21.22
CA PRO A 488 0.64 -30.11 20.60
C PRO A 488 0.94 -30.58 19.16
N ALA A 489 0.12 -31.50 18.65
CA ALA A 489 0.24 -31.98 17.29
C ALA A 489 -0.51 -31.06 16.33
N GLU A 490 0.23 -30.36 15.47
CA GLU A 490 -0.28 -29.33 14.55
C GLU A 490 -0.43 -29.88 13.12
N GLU A 491 -1.58 -29.61 12.50
CA GLU A 491 -1.86 -30.03 11.12
C GLU A 491 -1.35 -28.99 10.12
N LEU A 492 -0.39 -29.38 9.28
CA LEU A 492 0.15 -28.59 8.17
C LEU A 492 -0.26 -29.22 6.82
N PRO A 493 -1.46 -28.93 6.28
CA PRO A 493 -1.91 -29.37 4.97
C PRO A 493 -0.96 -29.07 3.82
N GLY A 494 -0.93 -29.98 2.84
CA GLY A 494 -0.19 -29.78 1.59
C GLY A 494 -0.85 -28.73 0.69
N GLY A 495 -0.03 -27.89 0.05
CA GLY A 495 -0.46 -26.80 -0.84
C GLY A 495 -0.31 -25.41 -0.22
N ALA A 496 0.05 -25.34 1.06
CA ALA A 496 0.23 -24.12 1.83
C ALA A 496 1.67 -23.92 2.31
N SER A 497 1.91 -22.81 2.99
CA SER A 497 3.19 -22.42 3.58
C SER A 497 2.91 -21.75 4.91
N TYR A 498 3.74 -21.99 5.91
CA TYR A 498 3.43 -21.65 7.29
C TYR A 498 4.59 -20.98 8.01
N THR A 499 4.27 -20.00 8.83
CA THR A 499 5.19 -19.43 9.82
C THR A 499 4.81 -19.99 11.18
N LEU A 500 5.76 -20.67 11.81
CA LEU A 500 5.66 -21.17 13.18
C LEU A 500 6.38 -20.17 14.08
N PHE A 501 5.68 -19.58 15.04
CA PHE A 501 6.28 -18.71 16.05
C PHE A 501 6.52 -19.51 17.33
N LEU A 502 7.78 -19.68 17.72
CA LEU A 502 8.12 -20.14 19.07
C LEU A 502 8.08 -18.93 19.99
N ALA A 503 7.13 -18.86 20.92
CA ALA A 503 6.82 -17.67 21.72
C ALA A 503 6.48 -18.03 23.17
N GLY A 504 6.41 -17.05 24.09
CA GLY A 504 6.27 -17.31 25.53
C GLY A 504 7.61 -17.64 26.20
N TYR A 505 7.58 -17.93 27.51
CA TYR A 505 8.77 -18.15 28.33
C TYR A 505 8.97 -19.64 28.67
N VAL A 506 10.22 -20.11 28.64
CA VAL A 506 10.63 -21.44 29.16
C VAL A 506 10.54 -21.46 30.70
N THR A 507 10.76 -20.31 31.34
CA THR A 507 10.80 -20.12 32.79
C THR A 507 9.92 -18.94 33.25
N PRO A 508 8.58 -18.96 33.03
CA PRO A 508 7.69 -17.82 33.32
C PRO A 508 7.57 -17.42 34.80
N GLY A 509 8.21 -18.15 35.72
CA GLY A 509 8.26 -17.83 37.14
C GLY A 509 9.31 -16.79 37.53
N ASP A 510 10.32 -16.57 36.68
CA ASP A 510 11.42 -15.61 36.89
C ASP A 510 11.34 -14.40 35.94
N GLU A 511 10.31 -14.33 35.09
CA GLU A 511 10.17 -13.39 33.96
C GLU A 511 8.96 -12.43 34.13
N PRO A 512 8.84 -11.35 33.32
CA PRO A 512 7.82 -10.31 33.49
C PRO A 512 6.35 -10.75 33.41
N SER A 513 6.04 -11.90 32.79
CA SER A 513 4.69 -12.45 32.73
C SER A 513 4.69 -13.98 32.83
N SER A 514 3.55 -14.56 33.20
CA SER A 514 3.36 -16.01 33.33
C SER A 514 2.90 -16.68 32.03
N THR A 515 3.39 -16.23 30.87
CA THR A 515 3.07 -16.81 29.57
C THR A 515 4.00 -18.00 29.30
N ASP A 516 3.48 -19.24 29.44
CA ASP A 516 4.21 -20.47 29.11
C ASP A 516 4.66 -20.50 27.64
N ILE A 517 5.77 -21.18 27.33
CA ILE A 517 6.27 -21.34 25.96
C ILE A 517 5.34 -22.19 25.09
N GLU A 518 5.00 -21.68 23.91
CA GLU A 518 4.11 -22.30 22.93
C GLU A 518 4.63 -22.16 21.49
N LEU A 519 4.00 -22.90 20.57
CA LEU A 519 4.31 -22.90 19.15
C LEU A 519 3.06 -22.52 18.36
N ILE A 520 3.06 -21.31 17.82
CA ILE A 520 1.88 -20.67 17.19
C ILE A 520 1.99 -20.83 15.68
N VAL A 521 0.99 -21.42 15.03
CA VAL A 521 1.00 -21.67 13.58
C VAL A 521 0.16 -20.65 12.82
N ALA A 522 0.79 -19.85 11.96
CA ALA A 522 0.10 -19.01 10.98
C ALA A 522 0.22 -19.59 9.57
N ASN A 523 -0.87 -19.54 8.81
CA ASN A 523 -0.88 -19.95 7.39
C ASN A 523 -0.54 -18.74 6.51
N ASP A 524 0.57 -18.81 5.78
CA ASP A 524 1.10 -17.78 4.87
C ASP A 524 0.53 -17.93 3.44
N THR A 525 -0.61 -18.62 3.31
CA THR A 525 -1.26 -18.98 2.03
C THR A 525 -2.78 -18.91 2.07
N GLU A 526 -3.43 -19.06 3.23
CA GLU A 526 -4.88 -18.89 3.35
C GLU A 526 -5.24 -17.47 3.78
N ASP A 527 -5.20 -16.55 2.80
CA ASP A 527 -5.75 -15.18 2.88
C ASP A 527 -5.88 -14.58 1.45
N TYR A 528 -6.23 -15.42 0.48
CA TYR A 528 -6.27 -15.06 -0.95
C TYR A 528 -7.67 -14.66 -1.45
N VAL A 529 -8.69 -14.66 -0.59
CA VAL A 529 -10.10 -14.65 -1.03
C VAL A 529 -10.80 -13.31 -0.82
N ASP A 530 -10.37 -12.50 0.16
CA ASP A 530 -10.96 -11.18 0.45
C ASP A 530 -9.90 -10.21 1.03
N ARG A 531 -8.87 -9.91 0.24
CA ARG A 531 -7.82 -8.94 0.60
C ARG A 531 -8.37 -7.52 0.52
N GLY A 532 -9.08 -7.09 1.56
CA GLY A 532 -9.52 -5.70 1.69
C GLY A 532 -8.34 -4.73 1.71
N SER A 533 -8.53 -3.53 1.15
CA SER A 533 -7.65 -2.40 1.46
C SER A 533 -7.77 -2.05 2.95
N LEU A 534 -6.76 -1.40 3.52
CA LEU A 534 -6.88 -0.72 4.82
C LEU A 534 -7.66 0.61 4.75
N ASP A 535 -8.16 0.99 3.56
CA ASP A 535 -8.96 2.20 3.30
C ASP A 535 -10.41 2.06 3.84
#